data_AF-A0A9P6UC84-F1
#
_entry.id   AF-A0A9P6UC84-F1
#
_cell.length_a   1.000
_cell.length_b   1.000
_cell.length_c   1.000
_cell.angle_alpha   90.00
_cell.angle_beta   90.00
_cell.angle_gamma   90.00
#
_symmetry.space_group_name_H-M   'P 1'
#
loop_
_entity.id
_entity.type
_entity.pdbx_description
1 polymer ?
#
loop_
_entity_poly.entity_id
_entity_poly.type
_entity_poly.pdbx_seq_one_letter_code
_entity_poly.pdbx_strand_id
1 'polypeptide(L)' 'MNLDKLTPEDEEARMMALMGFGGFDSTKGKKVSGNDVSGVNIKKKRQIRQYMNRMRGPNRTLDNVQ' A
#
# COMPACT_ATOMS: atom_id res chain seq x y z
N MET A 1 22.98 28.79 -25.85
CA MET A 1 21.69 28.09 -25.98
C MET A 1 20.92 28.87 -27.03
N ASN A 2 20.80 28.33 -28.25
CA ASN A 2 20.21 29.06 -29.38
C ASN A 2 18.74 29.34 -29.06
N LEU A 3 18.39 30.63 -29.04
CA LEU A 3 17.05 31.14 -28.72
C LEU A 3 16.33 31.58 -30.00
N ASP A 4 16.49 30.82 -31.07
CA ASP A 4 15.92 31.16 -32.36
C ASP A 4 15.15 29.95 -32.88
N LYS A 5 13.81 30.13 -32.91
CA LYS A 5 12.77 29.25 -33.43
C LYS A 5 12.20 28.24 -32.42
N LEU A 6 11.39 28.76 -31.49
CA LEU A 6 10.23 28.03 -30.99
C LEU A 6 9.04 28.53 -31.81
N THR A 7 8.52 27.71 -32.72
CA THR A 7 7.28 28.08 -33.43
C THR A 7 6.12 28.04 -32.41
N PRO A 8 5.02 28.80 -32.61
CA PRO A 8 3.87 28.72 -31.71
C PRO A 8 3.34 27.28 -31.55
N GLU A 9 3.48 26.47 -32.60
CA GLU A 9 3.17 25.04 -32.62
C GLU A 9 4.01 24.23 -31.62
N ASP A 10 5.28 24.57 -31.40
CA ASP A 10 6.14 23.90 -30.43
C ASP A 10 5.80 24.27 -28.98
N GLU A 11 5.30 25.49 -28.76
CA GLU A 11 4.88 25.97 -27.43
C GLU A 11 3.53 25.37 -27.03
N GLU A 12 2.60 25.28 -27.98
CA GLU A 12 1.34 24.55 -27.83
C GLU A 12 1.57 23.04 -27.63
N ALA A 13 2.48 22.42 -28.40
CA ALA A 13 2.85 21.03 -28.23
C ALA A 13 3.50 20.75 -26.87
N ARG A 14 4.32 21.69 -26.37
CA ARG A 14 4.87 21.62 -25.01
C ARG A 14 3.80 21.78 -23.94
N MET A 15 2.86 22.71 -24.10
CA MET A 15 1.73 22.85 -23.16
C MET A 15 0.85 21.60 -23.17
N MET A 16 0.58 21.01 -24.34
CA MET A 16 -0.15 19.75 -24.45
C MET A 16 0.59 18.60 -23.77
N ALA A 17 1.91 18.49 -23.92
CA ALA A 17 2.72 17.48 -23.24
C ALA A 17 2.74 17.67 -21.71
N LEU A 18 2.83 18.93 -21.24
CA LEU A 18 2.76 19.29 -19.82
C LEU A 18 1.40 18.97 -19.19
N MET A 19 0.32 19.20 -19.94
CA MET A 19 -1.05 18.87 -19.53
C MET A 19 -1.37 17.38 -19.69
N GLY A 20 -0.44 16.57 -20.24
CA GLY A 20 -0.57 15.11 -20.37
C GLY A 20 -1.27 14.61 -21.64
N PHE A 21 -1.48 15.45 -22.66
CA PHE A 21 -2.18 15.10 -23.89
C PHE A 21 -1.32 14.37 -24.95
N GLY A 22 -0.07 14.01 -24.63
CA GLY A 22 0.88 13.40 -25.58
C GLY A 22 0.97 11.88 -25.58
N GLY A 23 0.42 11.17 -24.58
CA GLY A 23 0.50 9.71 -24.48
C GLY A 23 -0.15 9.15 -23.21
N PHE A 24 -0.75 7.96 -23.32
CA PHE A 24 -1.39 7.29 -22.19
C PHE A 24 -0.40 6.35 -21.49
N ASP A 25 0.18 6.79 -20.38
CA ASP A 25 0.99 5.95 -19.50
C ASP A 25 0.13 5.33 -18.40
N SER A 26 0.28 4.02 -18.18
CA SER A 26 -0.39 3.30 -17.09
C SER A 26 0.54 3.09 -15.89
N THR A 27 -0.04 3.18 -14.68
CA THR A 27 0.60 2.80 -13.41
C THR A 27 0.42 1.33 -13.05
N LYS A 28 -0.26 0.54 -13.91
CA LYS A 28 -0.52 -0.89 -13.65
C LYS A 28 0.79 -1.67 -13.51
N GLY A 29 1.00 -2.28 -12.34
CA GLY A 29 2.20 -3.08 -12.04
C GLY A 29 3.46 -2.28 -11.72
N LYS A 30 3.39 -0.94 -11.71
CA LYS A 30 4.50 -0.07 -11.32
C LYS A 30 4.34 0.35 -9.86
N LYS A 31 5.44 0.38 -9.10
CA LYS A 31 5.44 0.91 -7.73
C LYS A 31 5.32 2.43 -7.77
N VAL A 32 4.26 2.97 -7.18
CA VAL A 32 4.05 4.42 -7.01
C VAL A 32 4.41 4.78 -5.57
N SER A 33 5.29 5.77 -5.39
CA SER A 33 5.67 6.26 -4.05
C SER A 33 4.46 6.75 -3.28
N GLY A 34 4.25 6.27 -2.06
CA GLY A 34 3.10 6.64 -1.21
C GLY A 34 1.86 5.77 -1.39
N ASN A 35 1.84 4.85 -2.36
CA ASN A 35 0.78 3.85 -2.53
C ASN A 35 1.11 2.51 -1.83
N ASP A 36 2.05 2.52 -0.89
CA ASP A 36 2.51 1.37 -0.11
C ASP A 36 1.89 1.32 1.30
N VAL A 37 0.97 2.23 1.61
CA VAL A 37 0.27 2.26 2.89
C VAL A 37 -0.75 1.13 2.95
N SER A 38 -0.51 0.19 3.86
CA SER A 38 -1.44 -0.90 4.16
C SER A 38 -1.48 -1.14 5.68
N GLY A 39 -2.62 -1.63 6.18
CA GLY A 39 -2.80 -1.94 7.60
C GLY A 39 -3.79 -3.07 7.80
N VAL A 40 -3.51 -3.95 8.76
CA VAL A 40 -4.37 -5.09 9.12
C VAL A 40 -4.77 -4.97 10.59
N ASN A 41 -6.07 -4.98 10.87
CA ASN A 41 -6.59 -5.00 12.24
C ASN A 41 -6.91 -6.44 12.66
N ILE A 42 -6.01 -7.06 13.44
CA ILE A 42 -6.19 -8.42 13.96
C ILE A 42 -6.68 -8.37 15.40
N LYS A 43 -7.96 -8.62 15.60
CA LYS A 43 -8.56 -8.78 16.95
C LYS A 43 -8.37 -10.21 17.45
N LYS A 44 -7.34 -10.45 18.26
CA LYS A 44 -7.14 -11.76 18.90
C LYS A 44 -8.17 -11.97 20.01
N LYS A 45 -8.94 -13.06 19.94
CA LYS A 45 -9.88 -13.43 21.00
C LYS A 45 -9.09 -13.96 22.21
N ARG A 46 -9.36 -13.41 23.40
CA ARG A 46 -8.75 -13.89 24.65
C ARG A 46 -9.21 -15.31 24.93
N GLN A 47 -8.27 -16.23 25.10
CA GLN A 47 -8.52 -17.58 25.59
C GLN A 47 -8.39 -17.57 27.13
N ILE A 48 -9.38 -18.12 27.83
CA ILE A 48 -9.42 -18.12 29.31
C ILE A 48 -8.92 -19.47 29.82
N ARG A 49 -8.01 -19.44 30.78
CA ARG A 49 -7.55 -20.66 31.46
C ARG A 49 -8.59 -21.11 32.48
N GLN A 50 -9.24 -22.23 32.20
CA GLN A 50 -10.08 -22.93 33.18
C GLN A 50 -9.20 -23.74 34.13
N TYR A 51 -9.28 -23.41 35.41
CA TYR A 51 -8.56 -24.08 36.49
C TYR A 51 -9.47 -25.02 37.29
N MET A 52 -10.66 -24.55 37.65
CA MET A 52 -11.60 -25.33 38.44
C MET A 52 -12.27 -26.42 37.59
N ASN A 53 -12.46 -27.59 38.20
CA ASN A 53 -13.15 -28.76 37.64
C ASN A 53 -12.60 -29.22 36.28
N ARG A 54 -11.27 -29.32 36.17
CA ARG A 54 -10.60 -29.92 35.01
C ARG A 54 -10.24 -31.37 35.33
N MET A 55 -10.52 -32.31 34.42
CA MET A 55 -10.20 -33.74 34.61
C MET A 55 -8.69 -34.04 34.76
N ARG A 56 -7.81 -33.14 34.30
CA ARG A 56 -6.34 -33.33 34.35
C ARG A 56 -5.71 -32.68 35.58
N GLY A 57 -4.49 -33.11 35.91
CA GLY A 57 -3.69 -32.61 37.02
C GLY A 57 -3.46 -31.07 37.04
N PRO A 58 -2.81 -30.57 38.12
CA PRO A 58 -2.83 -29.16 38.48
C PRO A 58 -2.17 -28.23 37.45
N ASN A 59 -1.18 -28.71 36.70
CA ASN A 59 -0.51 -27.90 35.69
C ASN A 59 -1.27 -27.92 34.35
N ARG A 60 -1.64 -26.73 33.83
CA ARG A 60 -2.22 -26.59 32.47
C ARG A 60 -1.11 -26.23 31.51
N THR A 61 -1.03 -26.92 30.37
CA THR A 61 -0.18 -26.48 29.27
C THR A 61 -0.60 -25.08 28.81
N LEU A 62 0.37 -24.28 28.38
CA LEU A 62 0.08 -22.94 27.85
C LEU A 62 -0.73 -23.07 26.55
N ASP A 63 -1.69 -22.17 26.36
CA ASP A 63 -2.42 -22.09 25.10
C ASP A 63 -1.47 -21.52 24.05
N ASN A 64 -1.45 -22.11 22.84
CA ASN A 64 -0.57 -21.65 21.76
C ASN A 64 -1.05 -20.26 21.30
N VAL A 65 -0.34 -19.22 21.72
CA VAL A 65 -0.57 -17.85 21.23
C VAL A 65 0.18 -17.72 19.91
N GLN A 66 -0.52 -17.86 18.79
CA GLN A 66 -0.09 -17.30 17.49
C GLN A 66 -0.37 -15.79 17.48
#